data_AF-B5JRX8-F1
#
_entry.id   AF-B5JRX8-F1
#
_cell.length_a   1.000
_cell.length_b   1.000
_cell.length_c   1.000
_cell.angle_alpha   90.00
_cell.angle_beta   90.00
_cell.angle_gamma   90.00
#
_symmetry.space_group_name_H-M   'P 1'
#
loop_
_entity.id
_entity.type
_entity.pdbx_description
1 polymer ?
#
loop_
_entity_poly.entity_id
_entity_poly.type
_entity_poly.pdbx_seq_one_letter_code
_entity_poly.pdbx_strand_id
1 'polypeptide(L)'
;MSILWIALAVLGGVTLVVALSFQRQLAQSMDELDQGLKGLSKSIAQEQVRIEQMLEVTTTSVEDMHRAISDVSFDILEAIPRTREAGKRMRNVHDTYAGNLYGGVRVLSKGLGVLRERSKRRGTTIESSSNTPKIKTIEGRYEPLGSLEKGEEHAIDSKRVGPSKKPDDSD
;
A
#
# COMPACT_ATOMS: atom_id res chain seq x y z
N MET A 1 21.20 71.45 -4.64
CA MET A 1 20.58 70.22 -5.18
C MET A 1 21.48 68.99 -5.11
N SER A 2 22.81 69.11 -5.19
CA SER A 2 23.73 67.96 -5.26
C SER A 2 23.76 67.05 -4.01
N ILE A 3 23.56 67.61 -2.81
CA ILE A 3 23.61 66.85 -1.54
C ILE A 3 22.46 65.84 -1.44
N LEU A 4 21.29 66.17 -1.99
CA LEU A 4 20.09 65.33 -1.91
C LEU A 4 20.21 64.06 -2.77
N TRP A 5 20.88 64.16 -3.93
CA TRP A 5 21.19 63.01 -4.79
C TRP A 5 22.21 62.06 -4.18
N ILE A 6 23.23 62.61 -3.49
CA ILE A 6 24.22 61.80 -2.78
C ILE A 6 23.55 61.03 -1.64
N ALA A 7 22.68 61.68 -0.86
CA ALA A 7 21.94 61.02 0.21
C ALA A 7 21.03 59.88 -0.32
N LEU A 8 20.36 60.09 -1.46
CA LEU A 8 19.54 59.07 -2.11
C LEU A 8 20.36 57.87 -2.61
N ALA A 9 21.53 58.12 -3.20
CA ALA A 9 22.42 57.07 -3.68
C ALA A 9 22.95 56.20 -2.52
N VAL A 10 23.30 56.81 -1.38
CA VAL A 10 23.73 56.09 -0.19
C VAL A 10 22.59 55.25 0.38
N LEU A 11 21.38 55.80 0.49
CA LEU A 11 20.20 55.07 0.98
C LEU A 11 19.85 53.88 0.06
N GLY A 12 19.93 54.07 -1.26
CA GLY A 12 19.75 53.01 -2.25
C GLY A 12 20.80 51.89 -2.13
N GLY A 13 22.06 52.26 -1.90
CA GLY A 13 23.13 51.29 -1.66
C GLY A 13 22.90 50.45 -0.41
N VAL A 14 22.50 51.09 0.70
CA VAL A 14 22.23 50.39 1.97
C VAL A 14 21.06 49.41 1.83
N THR A 15 19.96 49.84 1.22
CA THR A 15 18.79 48.97 1.00
C THR A 15 19.12 47.77 0.10
N LEU A 16 19.93 47.97 -0.94
CA LEU A 16 20.40 46.89 -1.81
C LEU A 16 21.26 45.87 -1.05
N VAL A 17 22.20 46.34 -0.21
CA VAL A 17 23.04 45.45 0.60
C VAL A 17 22.19 44.63 1.57
N VAL A 18 21.21 45.25 2.23
CA VAL A 18 20.28 44.55 3.13
C VAL A 18 19.45 43.52 2.39
N ALA A 19 18.94 43.84 1.20
CA ALA A 19 18.19 42.91 0.37
C ALA A 19 19.06 41.70 -0.06
N LEU A 20 20.31 41.94 -0.46
CA LEU A 20 21.25 40.88 -0.84
C LEU A 20 21.66 40.02 0.36
N SER A 21 21.88 40.61 1.54
CA SER A 21 22.16 39.84 2.76
C SER A 21 20.97 38.97 3.17
N PHE A 22 19.75 39.50 3.03
CA PHE A 22 18.53 38.76 3.35
C PHE A 22 18.30 37.60 2.38
N GLN A 23 18.55 37.80 1.08
CA GLN A 23 18.50 36.71 0.09
C GLN A 23 19.53 35.60 0.38
N ARG A 24 20.75 35.97 0.79
CA ARG A 24 21.77 34.99 1.19
C ARG A 24 21.36 34.22 2.43
N GLN A 25 20.79 34.91 3.42
CA GLN A 25 20.29 34.27 4.64
C GLN A 25 19.15 33.29 4.33
N LEU A 26 18.22 33.67 3.45
CA LEU A 26 17.16 32.77 2.97
C LEU A 26 17.73 31.55 2.24
N ALA A 27 18.72 31.72 1.37
CA ALA A 27 19.35 30.59 0.67
C ALA A 27 20.00 29.60 1.65
N GLN A 28 20.71 30.11 2.67
CA GLN A 28 21.31 29.28 3.71
C GLN A 28 20.25 28.52 4.52
N SER A 29 19.16 29.18 4.92
CA SER A 29 18.07 28.53 5.65
C SER A 29 17.36 27.46 4.80
N MET A 30 17.23 27.67 3.49
CA MET A 30 16.64 26.68 2.59
C MET A 30 17.56 25.46 2.41
N ASP A 31 18.87 25.66 2.31
CA ASP A 31 19.84 24.56 2.23
C ASP A 31 19.86 23.72 3.50
N GLU A 32 19.80 24.34 4.68
CA GLU A 32 19.70 23.63 5.95
C GLU A 32 18.41 22.82 6.06
N LEU A 33 17.29 23.39 5.60
CA LEU A 33 15.99 22.72 5.62
C LEU A 33 15.95 21.54 4.62
N ASP A 34 16.53 21.70 3.43
CA ASP A 34 16.66 20.62 2.44
C ASP A 34 17.56 19.48 2.96
N GLN A 35 18.69 19.82 3.58
CA GLN A 35 19.56 18.83 4.22
C GLN A 35 18.87 18.11 5.38
N GLY A 36 18.11 18.84 6.20
CA GLY A 36 17.31 18.29 7.29
C GLY A 36 16.24 17.31 6.78
N LEU A 37 15.50 17.68 5.74
CA LEU A 37 14.50 16.82 5.10
C LEU A 37 15.12 15.58 4.45
N LYS A 38 16.27 15.73 3.78
CA LYS A 38 17.03 14.59 3.24
C LYS A 38 17.51 13.65 4.34
N GLY A 39 18.00 14.18 5.46
CA GLY A 39 18.38 13.41 6.63
C GLY A 39 17.20 12.61 7.21
N LEU A 40 16.08 13.29 7.46
CA LEU A 40 14.85 12.67 7.97
C LEU A 40 14.32 11.58 7.05
N SER A 41 14.25 11.85 5.74
CA SER A 41 13.78 10.85 4.76
C SER A 41 14.66 9.59 4.73
N LYS A 42 15.98 9.75 4.87
CA LYS A 42 16.92 8.63 4.93
C LYS A 42 16.73 7.81 6.20
N SER A 43 16.53 8.45 7.35
CA SER A 43 16.27 7.77 8.62
C SER A 43 14.96 6.97 8.56
N ILE A 44 13.88 7.58 8.07
CA ILE A 44 12.58 6.89 7.89
C ILE A 44 12.73 5.68 6.97
N ALA A 45 13.46 5.81 5.86
CA ALA A 45 13.69 4.70 4.93
C ALA A 45 14.50 3.56 5.57
N GLN A 46 15.48 3.87 6.42
CA GLN A 46 16.26 2.85 7.15
C GLN A 46 15.41 2.14 8.21
N GLU A 47 14.58 2.86 8.94
CA GLU A 47 13.66 2.27 9.91
C GLU A 47 12.62 1.36 9.24
N GLN A 48 12.09 1.76 8.07
CA GLN A 48 11.19 0.94 7.28
C GLN A 48 11.81 -0.39 6.87
N VAL A 49 13.07 -0.41 6.42
CA VAL A 49 13.79 -1.67 6.09
C VAL A 49 13.85 -2.59 7.30
N ARG A 50 14.13 -2.02 8.49
CA ARG A 50 14.24 -2.79 9.73
C ARG A 50 12.89 -3.39 10.14
N ILE A 51 11.82 -2.62 9.99
CA ILE A 51 10.45 -3.08 10.26
C ILE A 51 10.05 -4.17 9.26
N GLU A 52 10.34 -4.01 7.96
CA GLU A 52 10.07 -5.03 6.94
C GLU A 52 10.76 -6.36 7.28
N GLN A 53 12.04 -6.32 7.67
CA GLN A 53 12.80 -7.51 8.07
C GLN A 53 12.24 -8.15 9.34
N MET A 54 11.92 -7.34 10.36
CA MET A 54 11.35 -7.84 11.60
C MET A 54 9.97 -8.46 11.36
N LEU A 55 9.15 -7.86 10.49
CA LEU A 55 7.83 -8.36 10.15
C LEU A 55 7.92 -9.70 9.40
N GLU A 56 8.88 -9.87 8.50
CA GLU A 56 9.11 -11.15 7.81
C GLU A 56 9.53 -12.26 8.80
N VAL A 57 10.47 -11.97 9.70
CA VAL A 57 10.96 -12.93 10.71
C VAL A 57 9.85 -13.33 11.67
N THR A 58 9.09 -12.36 12.18
CA THR A 58 7.99 -12.61 13.11
C THR A 58 6.85 -13.36 12.44
N THR A 59 6.49 -13.00 11.20
CA THR A 59 5.45 -13.70 10.42
C THR A 59 5.82 -15.16 10.21
N THR A 60 7.06 -15.43 9.79
CA THR A 60 7.55 -16.80 9.58
C THR A 60 7.57 -17.58 10.90
N SER A 61 8.03 -16.97 11.99
CA SER A 61 8.06 -17.62 13.30
C SER A 61 6.65 -17.99 13.80
N VAL A 62 5.67 -17.11 13.61
CA VAL A 62 4.28 -17.38 14.01
C VAL A 62 3.66 -18.44 13.10
N GLU A 63 3.93 -18.41 11.79
CA GLU A 63 3.48 -19.44 10.85
C GLU A 63 4.02 -20.83 11.22
N ASP A 64 5.30 -20.94 11.55
CA ASP A 64 5.93 -22.20 11.95
C ASP A 64 5.32 -22.75 13.25
N MET A 65 5.13 -21.89 14.26
CA MET A 65 4.48 -22.30 15.51
C MET A 65 3.04 -22.73 15.28
N HIS A 66 2.29 -21.96 14.49
CA HIS A 66 0.90 -22.27 14.17
C HIS A 66 0.79 -23.62 13.45
N ARG A 67 1.68 -23.87 12.48
CA ARG A 67 1.77 -25.14 11.74
C ARG A 67 2.09 -26.32 12.65
N ALA A 68 3.06 -26.17 13.55
CA ALA A 68 3.41 -27.23 14.50
C ALA A 68 2.23 -27.61 15.41
N ILE A 69 1.48 -26.63 15.90
CA ILE A 69 0.30 -26.86 16.75
C ILE A 69 -0.84 -27.49 15.95
N SER A 70 -1.07 -27.02 14.71
CA SER A 70 -2.13 -27.57 13.86
C SER A 70 -1.84 -29.00 13.45
N ASP A 71 -0.58 -29.32 13.13
CA ASP A 71 -0.17 -30.67 12.74
C ASP A 71 -0.48 -31.67 13.87
N VAL A 72 -0.08 -31.37 15.11
CA VAL A 72 -0.41 -32.23 16.27
C VAL A 72 -1.92 -32.38 16.44
N SER A 73 -2.68 -31.28 16.29
CA SER A 73 -4.12 -31.30 16.46
C SER A 73 -4.82 -32.17 15.41
N PHE A 74 -4.42 -32.04 14.14
CA PHE A 74 -5.00 -32.83 13.06
C PHE A 74 -4.52 -34.28 13.07
N ASP A 75 -3.29 -34.57 13.49
CA ASP A 75 -2.79 -35.94 13.66
C ASP A 75 -3.66 -36.71 14.67
N ILE A 76 -4.05 -36.07 15.78
CA ILE A 76 -4.97 -36.66 16.75
C ILE A 76 -6.36 -36.93 16.13
N LEU A 77 -6.91 -35.96 15.39
CA LEU A 77 -8.21 -36.11 14.73
C LEU A 77 -8.20 -37.19 13.64
N GLU A 78 -7.08 -37.37 12.95
CA GLU A 78 -6.90 -38.34 11.88
C GLU A 78 -6.58 -39.76 12.36
N ALA A 79 -5.99 -39.88 13.55
CA ALA A 79 -5.76 -41.16 14.21
C ALA A 79 -7.09 -41.88 14.52
N ILE A 80 -8.14 -41.14 14.86
CA ILE A 80 -9.45 -41.69 15.24
C ILE A 80 -10.28 -42.03 13.98
N PRO A 81 -10.71 -43.30 13.77
CA PRO A 81 -11.41 -43.71 12.57
C PRO A 81 -12.70 -42.94 12.29
N ARG A 82 -13.44 -42.56 13.35
CA ARG A 82 -14.72 -41.84 13.25
C ARG A 82 -14.57 -40.40 12.76
N THR A 83 -13.43 -39.77 13.01
CA THR A 83 -13.18 -38.36 12.66
C THR A 83 -12.17 -38.19 11.53
N ARG A 84 -11.51 -39.26 11.09
CA ARG A 84 -10.42 -39.20 10.10
C ARG A 84 -10.74 -38.42 8.83
N GLU A 85 -11.85 -38.75 8.17
CA GLU A 85 -12.23 -38.08 6.92
C GLU A 85 -12.61 -36.61 7.14
N ALA A 86 -13.25 -36.30 8.26
CA ALA A 86 -13.54 -34.92 8.64
C ALA A 86 -12.26 -34.14 9.00
N GLY A 87 -11.32 -34.76 9.71
CA GLY A 87 -10.02 -34.22 10.09
C GLY A 87 -9.19 -33.85 8.87
N LYS A 88 -9.08 -34.75 7.88
CA LYS A 88 -8.38 -34.47 6.61
C LYS A 88 -8.99 -33.30 5.83
N ARG A 89 -10.32 -33.25 5.73
CA ARG A 89 -11.01 -32.13 5.06
C ARG A 89 -10.76 -30.82 5.77
N MET A 90 -10.84 -30.82 7.10
CA MET A 90 -10.61 -29.63 7.91
C MET A 90 -9.14 -29.19 7.84
N ARG A 91 -8.17 -30.12 7.83
CA ARG A 91 -6.75 -29.80 7.62
C ARG A 91 -6.54 -29.07 6.30
N ASN A 92 -7.09 -29.58 5.20
CA ASN A 92 -6.97 -28.92 3.89
C ASN A 92 -7.57 -27.50 3.89
N VAL A 93 -8.72 -27.32 4.52
CA VAL A 93 -9.36 -25.99 4.64
C VAL A 93 -8.48 -25.06 5.49
N HIS A 94 -8.04 -25.53 6.66
CA HIS A 94 -7.15 -24.80 7.55
C HIS A 94 -5.87 -24.35 6.85
N ASP A 95 -5.18 -25.27 6.19
CA ASP A 95 -3.91 -25.00 5.50
C ASP A 95 -4.09 -24.01 4.34
N THR A 96 -5.22 -24.09 3.62
CA THR A 96 -5.56 -23.13 2.57
C THR A 96 -5.73 -21.73 3.14
N TYR A 97 -6.50 -21.58 4.23
CA TYR A 97 -6.71 -20.27 4.86
C TYR A 97 -5.45 -19.73 5.52
N ALA A 98 -4.69 -20.57 6.22
CA ALA A 98 -3.41 -20.19 6.82
C ALA A 98 -2.42 -19.72 5.74
N GLY A 99 -2.27 -20.49 4.66
CA GLY A 99 -1.41 -20.11 3.53
C GLY A 99 -1.80 -18.77 2.90
N ASN A 100 -3.10 -18.51 2.75
CA ASN A 100 -3.60 -17.23 2.24
C ASN A 100 -3.32 -16.06 3.21
N LEU A 101 -3.50 -16.27 4.52
CA LEU A 101 -3.26 -15.24 5.54
C LEU A 101 -1.78 -14.89 5.62
N TYR A 102 -0.89 -15.87 5.81
CA TYR A 102 0.55 -15.64 5.90
C TYR A 102 1.12 -15.15 4.56
N GLY A 103 0.62 -15.67 3.44
CA GLY A 103 0.95 -15.18 2.10
C GLY A 103 0.56 -13.71 1.91
N GLY A 104 -0.63 -13.31 2.37
CA GLY A 104 -1.09 -11.92 2.36
C GLY A 104 -0.20 -10.99 3.19
N VAL A 105 0.20 -11.41 4.38
CA VAL A 105 1.12 -10.65 5.24
C VAL A 105 2.49 -10.46 4.55
N ARG A 106 3.03 -11.49 3.90
CA ARG A 106 4.26 -11.39 3.09
C ARG A 106 4.12 -10.50 1.85
N VAL A 107 2.94 -10.46 1.22
CA VAL A 107 2.68 -9.54 0.11
C VAL A 107 2.62 -8.10 0.62
N LEU A 108 2.01 -7.86 1.78
CA LEU A 108 1.99 -6.53 2.41
C LEU A 108 3.40 -6.08 2.80
N SER A 109 4.22 -6.96 3.38
CA SER A 109 5.63 -6.66 3.72
C SER A 109 6.43 -6.26 2.47
N LYS A 110 6.28 -7.00 1.37
CA LYS A 110 6.92 -6.70 0.09
C LYS A 110 6.36 -5.46 -0.61
N GLY A 111 5.05 -5.20 -0.47
CA GLY A 111 4.37 -4.04 -1.03
C GLY A 111 4.92 -2.72 -0.47
N LEU A 112 5.26 -2.69 0.81
CA LEU A 112 5.96 -1.57 1.44
C LEU A 112 7.33 -1.31 0.78
N GLY A 113 8.08 -2.38 0.49
CA GLY A 113 9.37 -2.29 -0.21
C GLY A 113 9.26 -1.74 -1.65
N VAL A 114 8.22 -2.11 -2.39
CA VAL A 114 7.98 -1.60 -3.76
C VAL A 114 7.59 -0.12 -3.76
N LEU A 115 6.79 0.31 -2.78
CA LEU A 115 6.42 1.73 -2.62
C LEU A 115 7.65 2.58 -2.28
N ARG A 116 8.55 2.07 -1.41
CA ARG A 116 9.84 2.68 -1.10
C ARG A 116 10.70 2.85 -2.35
N GLU A 117 10.81 1.83 -3.19
CA GLU A 117 11.63 1.90 -4.38
C GLU A 117 11.07 2.86 -5.43
N ARG A 118 9.74 2.96 -5.57
CA ARG A 118 9.09 4.00 -6.39
C ARG A 118 9.33 5.40 -5.84
N SER A 119 9.28 5.60 -4.52
CA SER A 119 9.57 6.88 -3.89
C SER A 119 11.03 7.31 -4.12
N LYS A 120 11.97 6.37 -3.93
CA LYS A 120 13.42 6.61 -4.16
C LYS A 120 13.73 6.95 -5.62
N ARG A 121 13.03 6.36 -6.59
CA ARG A 121 13.17 6.66 -8.03
C ARG A 121 12.52 7.99 -8.45
N ARG A 122 11.51 8.48 -7.72
CA ARG A 122 10.88 9.79 -7.96
C ARG A 122 11.64 10.97 -7.36
N GLY A 123 12.55 10.73 -6.40
CA GLY A 123 13.37 11.76 -5.76
C GLY A 123 14.58 12.27 -6.55
N THR A 124 14.85 11.74 -7.76
CA THR A 124 16.05 12.07 -8.56
C THR A 124 15.75 12.75 -9.91
N THR A 125 14.53 13.27 -10.13
CA THR A 125 14.24 14.07 -11.33
C THR A 125 13.33 15.24 -10.98
N ILE A 126 13.92 16.27 -10.36
CA ILE A 126 13.54 17.64 -10.67
C ILE A 126 14.73 18.23 -11.43
N GLU A 127 14.92 17.77 -12.66
CA GLU A 127 15.62 18.54 -13.65
C GLU A 127 14.68 19.68 -14.04
N SER A 128 15.10 20.91 -13.75
CA SER A 128 14.52 22.12 -14.30
C SER A 128 14.67 22.08 -15.83
N SER A 129 13.70 21.49 -16.51
CA SER A 129 13.56 21.58 -17.97
C SER A 129 12.33 22.42 -18.25
N SER A 130 12.57 23.72 -18.43
CA SER A 130 11.62 24.62 -19.08
C SER A 130 11.40 24.15 -20.51
N ASN A 131 10.42 23.26 -20.72
CA ASN A 131 9.87 23.03 -22.04
C ASN A 131 8.35 23.01 -21.92
N THR A 132 7.75 24.04 -22.50
CA THR A 132 6.31 24.23 -22.66
C THR A 132 5.69 22.98 -23.30
N PRO A 133 4.60 22.43 -22.74
CA PRO A 133 3.89 21.36 -23.40
C PRO A 133 3.20 21.93 -24.65
N LYS A 134 3.74 21.62 -25.83
CA LYS A 134 2.96 21.70 -27.08
C LYS A 134 1.85 20.65 -26.99
N ILE A 135 0.64 21.11 -26.67
CA ILE A 135 -0.58 20.32 -26.82
C ILE A 135 -0.72 19.99 -28.31
N LYS A 136 -0.43 18.74 -28.68
CA LYS A 136 -0.89 18.20 -29.95
C LYS A 136 -2.32 17.73 -29.72
N THR A 137 -3.26 18.46 -30.31
CA THR A 137 -4.64 18.02 -30.55
C THR A 137 -4.60 16.66 -31.24
N ILE A 138 -4.98 15.60 -30.53
CA ILE A 138 -5.29 14.31 -31.14
C ILE A 138 -6.77 14.38 -31.51
N GLU A 139 -7.05 14.79 -32.74
CA GLU A 139 -8.28 14.37 -33.42
C GLU A 139 -8.17 12.86 -33.66
N GLY A 140 -9.16 12.08 -33.20
CA GLY A 140 -9.21 10.68 -33.59
C GLY A 140 -10.10 9.76 -32.77
N ARG A 141 -11.39 9.72 -33.18
CA ARG A 141 -12.22 8.51 -33.29
C ARG A 141 -12.61 7.79 -31.98
N TYR A 142 -13.80 8.12 -31.48
CA TYR A 142 -14.56 7.24 -30.58
C TYR A 142 -15.32 6.20 -31.41
N GLU A 143 -14.91 4.94 -31.33
CA GLU A 143 -15.73 3.79 -31.70
C GLU A 143 -16.70 3.51 -30.54
N PRO A 144 -18.03 3.40 -30.77
CA PRO A 144 -18.98 3.09 -29.73
C PRO A 144 -19.07 1.58 -29.52
N LEU A 145 -18.51 1.09 -28.40
CA LEU A 145 -18.94 -0.16 -27.78
C LEU A 145 -19.97 0.26 -26.73
N GLY A 146 -21.24 -0.10 -26.80
CA GLY A 146 -21.81 -1.39 -27.15
C GLY A 146 -22.86 -1.63 -26.06
N SER A 147 -24.10 -1.53 -26.48
CA SER A 147 -25.37 -1.55 -25.76
C SER A 147 -25.40 -2.29 -24.41
N LEU A 148 -25.92 -1.58 -23.39
CA LEU A 148 -26.61 -2.14 -22.23
C LEU A 148 -27.66 -3.15 -22.70
N GLU A 149 -27.40 -4.43 -22.48
CA GLU A 149 -28.42 -5.47 -22.59
C GLU A 149 -29.17 -5.61 -21.27
N LYS A 150 -30.48 -5.56 -21.41
CA LYS A 150 -31.52 -5.59 -20.39
C LYS A 150 -31.42 -6.81 -19.47
N GLY A 151 -31.87 -6.61 -18.24
CA GLY A 151 -32.14 -7.69 -17.31
C GLY A 151 -33.24 -8.64 -17.80
N GLU A 152 -33.08 -9.91 -17.42
CA GLU A 152 -34.15 -10.88 -17.36
C GLU A 152 -34.47 -11.17 -15.88
N GLU A 153 -35.72 -10.87 -15.54
CA GLU A 153 -36.38 -11.27 -14.31
C GLU A 153 -36.83 -12.74 -14.39
N HIS A 154 -36.99 -13.33 -13.21
CA HIS A 154 -37.94 -14.41 -12.86
C HIS A 154 -37.77 -15.83 -13.42
N ALA A 155 -37.48 -16.76 -12.50
CA ALA A 155 -38.48 -17.77 -12.09
C ALA A 155 -38.05 -18.48 -10.79
N ILE A 156 -38.84 -18.27 -9.72
CA ILE A 156 -38.81 -19.10 -8.52
C ILE A 156 -39.73 -20.30 -8.80
N ASP A 157 -39.17 -21.48 -8.99
CA ASP A 157 -39.94 -22.73 -9.07
C ASP A 157 -40.17 -23.29 -7.67
N SER A 158 -41.33 -22.96 -7.11
CA SER A 158 -41.89 -23.56 -5.91
C SER A 158 -42.68 -24.81 -6.31
N LYS A 159 -42.04 -25.99 -6.29
CA LYS A 159 -42.73 -27.28 -6.37
C LYS A 159 -41.88 -28.43 -5.82
N ARG A 160 -42.06 -28.75 -4.53
CA ARG A 160 -42.43 -30.12 -4.08
C ARG A 160 -42.64 -30.21 -2.58
N VAL A 161 -43.92 -30.26 -2.23
CA VAL A 161 -44.46 -30.90 -1.02
C VAL A 161 -44.29 -32.42 -1.18
N GLY A 162 -43.81 -33.08 -0.12
CA GLY A 162 -43.85 -34.53 0.05
C GLY A 162 -43.68 -34.90 1.53
N PRO A 163 -44.58 -35.69 2.13
CA PRO A 163 -44.61 -35.91 3.58
C PRO A 163 -43.68 -37.06 3.98
N SER A 164 -42.92 -36.90 5.06
CA SER A 164 -42.21 -38.02 5.70
C SER A 164 -42.76 -38.29 7.09
N LYS A 165 -43.11 -39.56 7.27
CA LYS A 165 -43.85 -40.20 8.36
C LYS A 165 -43.16 -40.11 9.71
N LYS A 166 -43.98 -40.05 10.77
CA LYS A 166 -43.65 -40.51 12.13
C LYS A 166 -43.47 -42.04 12.16
N PRO A 167 -42.58 -42.56 12.99
CA PRO A 167 -42.80 -43.78 13.78
C PRO A 167 -42.92 -43.37 15.26
N ASP A 168 -44.10 -43.44 15.88
CA ASP A 168 -44.76 -44.63 16.43
C ASP A 168 -44.02 -45.14 17.67
N ASP A 169 -44.51 -44.67 18.81
CA ASP A 169 -44.19 -45.15 20.16
C ASP A 169 -44.86 -46.51 20.33
N SER A 170 -44.13 -47.50 20.82
CA SER A 170 -44.73 -48.72 21.36
C SER A 170 -43.86 -49.22 22.51
N ASP A 171 -44.58 -49.50 23.59
CA ASP A 171 -44.16 -49.96 24.92
C ASP A 171 -43.15 -51.12 24.94
#